data_AF-A0A7U9RDC3-F1
#
_entry.id   AF-A0A7U9RDC3-F1
#
_cell.length_a   1.000
_cell.length_b   1.000
_cell.length_c   1.000
_cell.angle_alpha   90.00
_cell.angle_beta   90.00
_cell.angle_gamma   90.00
#
_symmetry.space_group_name_H-M   'P 1'
#
loop_
_entity.id
_entity.type
_entity.pdbx_description
1 polymer ?
#
loop_
_entity_poly.entity_id
_entity_poly.type
_entity_poly.pdbx_seq_one_letter_code
_entity_poly.pdbx_strand_id
1 'polypeptide(L)' 'MAVMIKEPEVSERFDLDDIRKIREYNAARYEHMTPAEIVADTKAGAADLLEAMKKRKPMKA' A
#
# COMPACT_ATOMS: atom_id res chain seq x y z
N MET A 1 0.53 20.63 -11.94
CA MET A 1 -0.11 19.70 -12.89
C MET A 1 -0.20 18.36 -12.19
N ALA A 2 -1.38 17.77 -12.04
CA ALA A 2 -1.49 16.45 -11.45
C ALA A 2 -0.85 15.45 -12.42
N VAL A 3 0.30 14.89 -12.05
CA VAL A 3 0.88 13.77 -12.78
C VAL A 3 -0.16 12.66 -12.77
N MET A 4 -0.66 12.26 -13.93
CA MET A 4 -1.50 11.06 -14.06
C MET A 4 -0.61 9.85 -13.82
N ILE A 5 -0.37 9.52 -12.55
CA ILE A 5 0.37 8.32 -12.18
C ILE A 5 -0.62 7.16 -12.31
N LYS A 6 -0.41 6.29 -13.31
CA LYS A 6 -1.23 5.09 -13.52
C LYS A 6 -0.96 4.11 -12.37
N GLU A 7 -2.01 3.53 -11.82
CA GLU A 7 -1.87 2.45 -10.83
C GLU A 7 -1.07 1.28 -11.44
N PRO A 8 -0.12 0.69 -10.68
CA PRO A 8 0.69 -0.40 -11.18
C PRO A 8 -0.16 -1.67 -11.34
N GLU A 9 0.05 -2.37 -12.44
CA GLU A 9 -0.48 -3.72 -12.63
C GLU A 9 0.32 -4.68 -11.75
N VAL A 10 -0.38 -5.34 -10.82
CA VAL A 10 0.19 -6.30 -9.86
C VAL A 10 -0.12 -7.71 -10.33
N SER A 11 0.91 -8.53 -10.47
CA SER A 11 0.74 -9.92 -10.89
C SER A 11 0.11 -10.79 -9.79
N GLU A 12 -0.55 -11.88 -10.17
CA GLU A 12 -1.10 -12.86 -9.22
C GLU A 12 -0.02 -13.52 -8.35
N ARG A 13 1.22 -13.60 -8.85
CA ARG A 13 2.34 -14.23 -8.14
C ARG A 13 2.90 -13.33 -7.04
N PHE A 14 2.61 -12.04 -7.10
CA PHE A 14 3.05 -11.00 -6.16
C PHE A 14 4.53 -11.12 -5.79
N ASP A 15 5.40 -10.77 -6.74
CA ASP A 15 6.84 -10.93 -6.59
C ASP A 15 7.58 -9.60 -6.28
N LEU A 16 8.91 -9.64 -6.32
CA LEU A 16 9.75 -8.48 -6.03
C LEU A 16 9.54 -7.32 -7.04
N ASP A 17 9.19 -7.64 -8.29
CA ASP A 17 8.91 -6.61 -9.31
C ASP A 17 7.60 -5.88 -9.00
N ASP A 18 6.58 -6.62 -8.55
CA ASP A 18 5.31 -6.04 -8.11
C ASP A 18 5.53 -5.11 -6.90
N ILE A 19 6.31 -5.54 -5.91
CA ILE A 19 6.66 -4.71 -4.74
C ILE A 19 7.38 -3.44 -5.18
N ARG A 20 8.32 -3.53 -6.13
CA ARG A 20 9.05 -2.38 -6.67
C ARG A 20 8.09 -1.39 -7.34
N LYS A 21 7.21 -1.86 -8.24
CA LYS A 21 6.22 -1.01 -8.94
C LYS A 21 5.30 -0.28 -7.97
N ILE A 22 4.81 -0.96 -6.93
CA ILE A 22 3.98 -0.35 -5.89
C ILE A 22 4.75 0.75 -5.14
N ARG A 23 6.01 0.51 -4.80
CA ARG A 23 6.85 1.50 -4.10
C ARG A 23 7.15 2.72 -4.95
N GLU A 24 7.45 2.52 -6.23
CA GLU A 24 7.67 3.61 -7.19
C GLU A 24 6.41 4.45 -7.36
N TYR A 25 5.26 3.79 -7.54
CA TYR A 25 3.95 4.45 -7.60
C TYR A 25 3.68 5.28 -6.34
N ASN A 26 3.85 4.69 -5.15
CA ASN A 26 3.62 5.39 -3.89
C ASN A 26 4.59 6.56 -3.69
N ALA A 27 5.87 6.41 -4.04
CA ALA A 27 6.87 7.48 -3.92
C ALA A 27 6.50 8.68 -4.81
N ALA A 28 6.12 8.43 -6.07
CA ALA A 28 5.67 9.48 -6.98
C ALA A 28 4.38 10.14 -6.48
N ARG A 29 3.46 9.38 -5.87
CA ARG A 29 2.21 9.92 -5.30
C ARG A 29 2.46 10.76 -4.04
N TYR A 30 3.42 10.36 -3.22
CA TYR A 30 3.77 11.04 -1.97
C TYR A 30 4.57 12.32 -2.18
N GLU A 31 5.16 12.55 -3.34
CA GLU A 31 5.91 13.79 -3.66
C GLU A 31 5.07 15.06 -3.44
N HIS A 32 3.74 14.96 -3.58
CA HIS A 32 2.81 16.08 -3.40
C HIS A 32 1.98 16.00 -2.12
N MET A 33 2.32 15.08 -1.21
CA MET A 33 1.60 14.88 0.05
C MET A 33 2.42 15.35 1.25
N THR A 34 1.72 15.87 2.25
CA THR A 34 2.31 16.12 3.56
C THR A 34 2.56 14.81 4.31
N PRO A 35 3.47 14.79 5.29
CA PRO A 35 3.66 13.62 6.14
C PRO A 35 2.38 13.12 6.82
N ALA A 36 1.47 14.02 7.19
CA ALA A 36 0.20 13.67 7.80
C ALA A 36 -0.72 12.92 6.83
N GLU A 37 -0.78 13.36 5.57
CA GLU A 37 -1.56 12.70 4.51
C GLU A 37 -0.98 11.32 4.17
N ILE A 38 0.34 11.18 4.08
CA ILE A 38 1.02 9.90 3.85
C ILE A 38 0.68 8.89 4.98
N VAL A 39 0.70 9.35 6.24
CA VAL A 39 0.35 8.50 7.39
C VAL A 39 -1.12 8.11 7.34
N ALA A 40 -2.02 9.03 6.98
CA ALA A 40 -3.45 8.74 6.87
C ALA A 40 -3.74 7.71 5.77
N ASP A 41 -3.11 7.87 4.61
CA ASP A 41 -3.22 6.95 3.48
C ASP A 41 -2.68 5.56 3.82
N THR A 42 -1.50 5.49 4.45
CA THR A 42 -0.92 4.22 4.92
C THR A 42 -1.84 3.51 5.92
N LYS A 43 -2.45 4.26 6.86
CA LYS A 43 -3.42 3.70 7.81
C LYS A 43 -4.67 3.16 7.13
N ALA A 44 -5.17 3.87 6.12
CA ALA A 44 -6.32 3.43 5.34
C ALA A 44 -6.01 2.12 4.59
N GLY A 45 -4.88 2.04 3.89
CA GLY A 45 -4.47 0.81 3.18
C GLY A 45 -4.19 -0.39 4.11
N ALA A 46 -3.72 -0.14 5.34
CA ALA A 46 -3.47 -1.20 6.31
C ALA A 46 -4.75 -1.73 7.00
N ALA A 47 -5.87 -1.00 6.95
CA ALA A 47 -7.06 -1.31 7.72
C ALA A 47 -7.63 -2.70 7.42
N ASP A 48 -7.76 -3.06 6.14
CA ASP A 48 -8.32 -4.36 5.73
C ASP A 48 -7.41 -5.52 6.13
N LEU A 49 -6.09 -5.35 6.02
CA LEU A 49 -5.13 -6.33 6.47
C LEU A 49 -5.21 -6.52 7.99
N LEU A 50 -5.27 -5.43 8.75
CA LEU A 50 -5.39 -5.48 10.21
C LEU A 50 -6.69 -6.17 10.66
N GLU A 51 -7.81 -5.88 9.99
CA GLU A 51 -9.08 -6.57 10.25
C GLU A 51 -9.00 -8.07 9.91
N ALA A 52 -8.37 -8.41 8.78
CA ALA A 52 -8.13 -9.81 8.42
C ALA A 52 -7.24 -10.53 9.45
N MET A 53 -6.20 -9.87 9.97
CA MET A 53 -5.33 -10.41 11.01
C MET A 53 -6.07 -10.60 12.35
N LYS A 54 -6.91 -9.65 12.76
CA LYS A 54 -7.73 -9.77 13.98
C LYS A 54 -8.72 -10.94 13.90
N LYS A 55 -9.34 -11.14 12.72
CA LYS A 55 -10.23 -12.28 12.47
C LYS A 55 -9.49 -13.61 12.53
N ARG A 56 -8.21 -13.64 12.14
CA ARG A 56 -7.32 -14.81 12.21
C ARG A 56 -6.67 -15.02 13.59
N LYS A 57 -7.33 -14.66 14.71
CA LYS A 57 -6.82 -14.84 16.10
C LYS A 57 -5.85 -16.04 16.22
N PRO A 58 -4.68 -15.87 16.87
CA PRO A 58 -3.63 -16.89 16.83
C PRO A 58 -4.16 -18.22 17.32
N MET A 59 -3.96 -19.27 16.52
CA MET A 59 -3.88 -20.62 17.05
C MET A 59 -2.73 -20.56 18.06
N LYS A 60 -3.07 -20.63 19.36
CA LYS A 60 -2.05 -20.69 20.42
C LYS A 60 -1.09 -21.82 20.03
N ALA A 61 0.20 -21.50 19.94
CA ALA A 61 1.25 -22.51 19.95
C ALA A 61 1.23 -23.25 21.30
#